data_AF-A0A934ERC9-F1
#
_entry.id   AF-A0A934ERC9-F1
#
_cell.length_a   1.000
_cell.length_b   1.000
_cell.length_c   1.000
_cell.angle_alpha   90.00
_cell.angle_beta   90.00
_cell.angle_gamma   90.00
#
_symmetry.space_group_name_H-M   'P 1'
#
loop_
_entity.id
_entity.type
_entity.pdbx_description
1 polymer ?
#
loop_
_entity_poly.entity_id
_entity_poly.type
_entity_poly.pdbx_seq_one_letter_code
_entity_poly.pdbx_strand_id
1 'polypeptide(L)'
;RRSQSGTSISVLATSGTGEGALYQSFFYPSTAEPATNADVRWTGFTQGLWVDKFGNIREDTLEDNKLTLADDYIVKTIIDPTTGDVGVQRFLDSDADGKADNPTAPLPTIPLREVKGIWEAGKQLAKLDHASRRILTWVDANNDGVVDSGKDTKGQTDGTHTAASGEVIPFTTASAALLKEYLRADADAPTTNPFKSTDIIQFIRGCYDTSAGGPCPRSAQLRDRRLTVPGVGLAVWKFGDPVHSTPTIVSQPRESYDFIYGDPGYLNFFKRWKNRRHVAYVGANDGMLHAFNGGFYNRGDDTATSGVVEHGWFSNTPTSDGRGQELGDELWGLIPYQLLPHLRWLAQADYTHVYYVDLKPKVTDVRIFTPEPACSNPVAAGCIHPNGWGTILIGGFRMGGSCGACGAGGAAPMTVSIGGTNRTFYTAYFALDITDPDAEPKLLWSDMRARLGRQGNSMRLISRSAPRRAQGSVHPMCSRRFR
;
A
#
# COMPACT_ATOMS: atom_id res chain seq x y z
N ARG A 1 -25.97 4.65 0.37
CA ARG A 1 -24.90 3.75 0.86
C ARG A 1 -23.68 4.64 1.02
N ARG A 2 -23.33 4.94 2.27
CA ARG A 2 -22.46 6.08 2.61
C ARG A 2 -20.99 5.73 2.41
N SER A 3 -20.20 6.65 1.87
CA SER A 3 -18.74 6.59 2.03
C SER A 3 -18.40 6.78 3.50
N GLN A 4 -17.34 6.10 3.93
CA GLN A 4 -16.80 6.22 5.27
C GLN A 4 -15.28 6.36 5.18
N SER A 5 -14.70 7.02 6.17
CA SER A 5 -13.26 7.02 6.37
C SER A 5 -12.98 7.07 7.86
N GLY A 6 -12.18 6.13 8.36
CA GLY A 6 -11.54 6.22 9.67
C GLY A 6 -10.08 6.68 9.55
N THR A 7 -9.67 7.13 8.35
CA THR A 7 -8.31 7.57 8.06
C THR A 7 -8.21 9.09 8.09
N SER A 8 -7.03 9.60 8.44
CA SER A 8 -6.69 11.01 8.29
C SER A 8 -6.24 11.30 6.86
N ILE A 9 -6.24 12.56 6.45
CA ILE A 9 -5.67 13.02 5.18
C ILE A 9 -4.14 13.05 5.30
N SER A 10 -3.40 12.56 4.29
CA SER A 10 -1.94 12.68 4.21
C SER A 10 -1.55 13.74 3.19
N VAL A 11 -1.02 14.87 3.64
CA VAL A 11 -0.59 15.97 2.77
C VAL A 11 0.92 15.88 2.50
N LEU A 12 1.31 15.89 1.24
CA LEU A 12 2.69 16.07 0.81
C LEU A 12 2.83 17.45 0.14
N ALA A 13 3.20 18.45 0.93
CA ALA A 13 3.68 19.73 0.41
C ALA A 13 5.14 19.56 -0.03
N THR A 14 5.41 19.75 -1.32
CA THR A 14 6.73 19.61 -1.94
C THR A 14 7.39 20.96 -2.20
N SER A 15 6.66 22.07 -2.04
CA SER A 15 7.18 23.42 -2.18
C SER A 15 7.08 24.23 -0.87
N GLY A 16 7.94 25.25 -0.74
CA GLY A 16 7.85 26.23 0.35
C GLY A 16 6.61 27.13 0.29
N THR A 17 5.86 27.08 -0.82
CA THR A 17 4.60 27.78 -1.05
C THR A 17 3.37 26.93 -0.69
N GLY A 18 3.55 25.66 -0.30
CA GLY A 18 2.45 24.76 0.07
C GLY A 18 1.84 23.96 -1.08
N GLU A 19 2.28 24.22 -2.32
CA GLU A 19 1.88 23.44 -3.50
C GLU A 19 2.40 21.99 -3.42
N GLY A 20 1.60 21.06 -3.90
CA GLY A 20 1.95 19.64 -3.92
C GLY A 20 0.74 18.75 -4.09
N ALA A 21 0.78 17.58 -3.49
CA ALA A 21 -0.29 16.59 -3.59
C ALA A 21 -0.79 16.17 -2.21
N LEU A 22 -2.09 15.97 -2.12
CA LEU A 22 -2.81 15.46 -0.97
C LEU A 22 -3.31 14.07 -1.30
N TYR A 23 -3.01 13.11 -0.43
CA TYR A 23 -3.42 11.72 -0.61
C TYR A 23 -4.45 11.36 0.45
N GLN A 24 -5.58 10.87 -0.02
CA GLN A 24 -6.71 10.50 0.83
C GLN A 24 -7.13 9.08 0.51
N SER A 25 -7.47 8.34 1.57
CA SER A 25 -8.11 7.04 1.45
C SER A 25 -9.51 7.07 2.08
N PHE A 26 -10.41 6.31 1.48
CA PHE A 26 -11.78 6.16 1.93
C PHE A 26 -12.33 4.81 1.45
N PHE A 27 -13.50 4.41 1.95
CA PHE A 27 -14.13 3.17 1.53
C PHE A 27 -15.65 3.29 1.49
N TYR A 28 -16.28 2.35 0.80
CA TYR A 28 -17.72 2.14 0.84
C TYR A 28 -18.00 0.75 1.45
N PRO A 29 -18.78 0.66 2.53
CA PRO A 29 -19.18 -0.64 3.09
C PRO A 29 -19.95 -1.51 2.09
N SER A 30 -20.65 -0.88 1.15
CA SER A 30 -21.54 -1.54 0.20
C SER A 30 -21.77 -0.63 -1.01
N THR A 31 -21.65 -1.19 -2.22
CA THR A 31 -21.83 -0.53 -3.52
C THR A 31 -22.75 -1.40 -4.37
N ALA A 32 -23.83 -0.83 -4.87
CA ALA A 32 -24.77 -1.58 -5.71
C ALA A 32 -24.19 -1.63 -7.12
N GLU A 33 -24.06 -2.84 -7.68
CA GLU A 33 -23.63 -3.02 -9.06
C GLU A 33 -24.82 -3.47 -9.92
N PRO A 34 -25.38 -2.56 -10.74
CA PRO A 34 -26.50 -2.89 -11.61
C PRO A 34 -26.17 -3.99 -12.63
N ALA A 35 -24.94 -4.02 -13.17
CA ALA A 35 -24.57 -4.97 -14.21
C ALA A 35 -24.58 -6.43 -13.74
N THR A 36 -24.34 -6.67 -12.45
CA THR A 36 -24.32 -8.01 -11.86
C THR A 36 -25.47 -8.25 -10.88
N ASN A 37 -26.32 -7.24 -10.65
CA ASN A 37 -27.32 -7.22 -9.58
C ASN A 37 -26.74 -7.64 -8.22
N ALA A 38 -25.47 -7.29 -7.96
CA ALA A 38 -24.75 -7.68 -6.77
C ALA A 38 -24.53 -6.49 -5.85
N ASP A 39 -24.42 -6.78 -4.56
CA ASP A 39 -23.98 -5.82 -3.57
C ASP A 39 -22.49 -6.05 -3.25
N VAL A 40 -21.62 -5.24 -3.84
CA VAL A 40 -20.17 -5.33 -3.62
C VAL A 40 -19.82 -4.60 -2.33
N ARG A 41 -19.34 -5.38 -1.36
CA ARG A 41 -19.02 -4.87 -0.02
C ARG A 41 -17.55 -4.49 0.13
N TRP A 42 -17.29 -3.51 0.99
CA TRP A 42 -15.94 -3.14 1.46
C TRP A 42 -14.97 -2.79 0.33
N THR A 43 -15.34 -1.81 -0.47
CA THR A 43 -14.53 -1.32 -1.59
C THR A 43 -13.67 -0.16 -1.12
N GLY A 44 -12.35 -0.29 -1.22
CA GLY A 44 -11.42 0.77 -0.86
C GLY A 44 -11.05 1.66 -2.02
N PHE A 45 -10.66 2.88 -1.69
CA PHE A 45 -10.22 3.92 -2.62
C PHE A 45 -9.02 4.64 -2.01
N THR A 46 -8.03 4.94 -2.82
CA THR A 46 -6.93 5.85 -2.46
C THR A 46 -6.65 6.73 -3.65
N GLN A 47 -6.70 8.04 -3.46
CA GLN A 47 -6.51 9.01 -4.54
C GLN A 47 -5.50 10.08 -4.16
N GLY A 48 -4.83 10.63 -5.18
CA GLY A 48 -4.07 11.87 -5.11
C GLY A 48 -4.90 13.03 -5.63
N LEU A 49 -4.97 14.13 -4.87
CA LEU A 49 -5.55 15.41 -5.26
C LEU A 49 -4.47 16.49 -5.22
N TRP A 50 -4.68 17.57 -5.96
CA TRP A 50 -3.78 18.70 -5.95
C TRP A 50 -3.99 19.57 -4.70
N VAL A 51 -2.91 20.20 -4.24
CA VAL A 51 -2.95 21.35 -3.33
C VAL A 51 -2.29 22.51 -4.04
N ASP A 52 -3.04 23.59 -4.25
CA ASP A 52 -2.51 24.79 -4.90
C ASP A 52 -1.76 25.72 -3.92
N LYS A 53 -1.13 26.78 -4.43
CA LYS A 53 -0.41 27.79 -3.63
C LYS A 53 -1.28 28.57 -2.65
N PHE A 54 -2.59 28.53 -2.83
CA PHE A 54 -3.56 29.21 -1.97
C PHE A 54 -4.10 28.28 -0.88
N GLY A 55 -3.71 27.00 -0.90
CA GLY A 55 -4.16 25.98 0.03
C GLY A 55 -5.51 25.37 -0.34
N ASN A 56 -6.02 25.60 -1.56
CA ASN A 56 -7.20 24.91 -2.04
C ASN A 56 -6.84 23.49 -2.48
N ILE A 57 -7.77 22.57 -2.29
CA ILE A 57 -7.70 21.22 -2.85
C ILE A 57 -8.32 21.27 -4.24
N ARG A 58 -7.67 20.66 -5.22
CA ARG A 58 -8.16 20.61 -6.60
C ARG A 58 -8.19 19.18 -7.14
N GLU A 59 -9.17 18.90 -7.98
CA GLU A 59 -9.18 17.69 -8.81
C GLU A 59 -8.25 17.88 -10.01
N ASP A 60 -7.95 16.81 -10.73
CA ASP A 60 -7.27 16.82 -12.03
C ASP A 60 -8.37 16.69 -13.10
N THR A 61 -8.94 17.82 -13.52
CA THR A 61 -10.18 17.83 -14.31
C THR A 61 -9.95 17.26 -15.70
N LEU A 62 -8.77 17.53 -16.28
CA LEU A 62 -8.35 17.07 -17.59
C LEU A 62 -7.72 15.66 -17.56
N GLU A 63 -7.39 15.14 -16.38
CA GLU A 63 -6.69 13.85 -16.18
C GLU A 63 -5.32 13.83 -16.91
N ASP A 64 -4.60 14.95 -16.88
CA ASP A 64 -3.31 15.13 -17.56
C ASP A 64 -2.10 15.09 -16.60
N ASN A 65 -2.35 14.95 -15.30
CA ASN A 65 -1.37 14.94 -14.21
C ASN A 65 -0.59 16.26 -14.07
N LYS A 66 -1.18 17.36 -14.52
CA LYS A 66 -0.67 18.71 -14.36
C LYS A 66 -1.65 19.52 -13.52
N LEU A 67 -1.15 20.56 -12.86
CA LEU A 67 -1.97 21.49 -12.09
C LEU A 67 -2.07 22.82 -12.83
N THR A 68 -3.23 23.08 -13.43
CA THR A 68 -3.56 24.34 -14.08
C THR A 68 -4.76 24.96 -13.38
N LEU A 69 -4.56 26.12 -12.73
CA LEU A 69 -5.60 26.71 -11.87
C LEU A 69 -6.90 27.06 -12.61
N ALA A 70 -6.82 27.40 -13.90
CA ALA A 70 -7.98 27.73 -14.72
C ALA A 70 -8.81 26.51 -15.13
N ASP A 71 -8.16 25.35 -15.29
CA ASP A 71 -8.79 24.14 -15.80
C ASP A 71 -9.18 23.17 -14.68
N ASP A 72 -8.39 23.11 -13.61
CA ASP A 72 -8.58 22.20 -12.49
C ASP A 72 -9.46 22.79 -11.40
N TYR A 73 -10.63 22.15 -11.21
CA TYR A 73 -11.64 22.67 -10.31
C TYR A 73 -11.23 22.58 -8.84
N ILE A 74 -11.54 23.65 -8.09
CA ILE A 74 -11.46 23.66 -6.63
C ILE A 74 -12.52 22.71 -6.09
N VAL A 75 -12.12 21.79 -5.22
CA VAL A 75 -13.02 20.79 -4.63
C VAL A 75 -13.25 21.02 -3.15
N LYS A 76 -14.51 20.88 -2.74
CA LYS A 76 -14.93 20.94 -1.34
C LYS A 76 -15.78 19.74 -0.99
N THR A 77 -15.30 18.94 -0.04
CA THR A 77 -16.08 17.83 0.51
C THR A 77 -17.17 18.38 1.42
N ILE A 78 -18.40 17.95 1.19
CA ILE A 78 -19.58 18.30 1.99
C ILE A 78 -20.26 17.02 2.48
N ILE A 79 -21.00 17.15 3.57
CA ILE A 79 -21.91 16.11 4.04
C ILE A 79 -23.31 16.64 3.78
N ASP A 80 -24.09 15.90 3.00
CA ASP A 80 -25.50 16.22 2.78
C ASP A 80 -26.23 16.12 4.13
N PRO A 81 -26.83 17.22 4.63
CA PRO A 81 -27.44 17.24 5.95
C PRO A 81 -28.71 16.38 6.06
N THR A 82 -29.33 16.03 4.93
CA THR A 82 -30.57 15.24 4.86
C THR A 82 -30.26 13.75 4.73
N THR A 83 -29.35 13.39 3.83
CA THR A 83 -29.01 11.98 3.56
C THR A 83 -27.83 11.47 4.38
N GLY A 84 -26.99 12.37 4.91
CA GLY A 84 -25.72 12.05 5.58
C GLY A 84 -24.67 11.47 4.62
N ASP A 85 -24.88 11.55 3.31
CA ASP A 85 -23.91 11.10 2.30
C ASP A 85 -22.81 12.15 2.10
N VAL A 86 -21.57 11.70 1.87
CA VAL A 86 -20.46 12.61 1.55
C VAL A 86 -20.49 12.91 0.06
N GLY A 87 -20.68 14.18 -0.28
CA GLY A 87 -20.61 14.71 -1.63
C GLY A 87 -19.40 15.61 -1.82
N VAL A 88 -19.09 15.92 -3.07
CA VAL A 88 -18.04 16.86 -3.45
C VAL A 88 -18.63 17.93 -4.34
N GLN A 89 -18.49 19.17 -3.89
CA GLN A 89 -18.78 20.36 -4.67
C GLN A 89 -17.53 20.79 -5.40
N ARG A 90 -17.70 21.23 -6.65
CA ARG A 90 -16.61 21.64 -7.53
C ARG A 90 -16.86 23.07 -8.00
N PHE A 91 -15.82 23.87 -8.07
CA PHE A 91 -15.89 25.29 -8.41
C PHE A 91 -14.87 25.62 -9.50
N LEU A 92 -15.29 26.44 -10.47
CA LEU A 92 -14.40 27.03 -11.47
C LEU A 92 -13.62 28.21 -10.88
N ASP A 93 -12.42 28.43 -11.42
CA ASP A 93 -11.50 29.52 -11.12
C ASP A 93 -10.90 29.98 -12.45
N SER A 94 -11.75 30.50 -13.34
CA SER A 94 -11.40 30.73 -14.75
C SER A 94 -10.35 31.83 -14.94
N ASP A 95 -10.19 32.71 -13.94
CA ASP A 95 -9.17 33.77 -13.93
C ASP A 95 -7.88 33.37 -13.20
N ALA A 96 -7.81 32.13 -12.66
CA ALA A 96 -6.67 31.55 -11.96
C ALA A 96 -6.20 32.37 -10.74
N ASP A 97 -7.12 33.09 -10.09
CA ASP A 97 -6.83 33.93 -8.92
C ASP A 97 -6.81 33.14 -7.61
N GLY A 98 -7.18 31.86 -7.64
CA GLY A 98 -7.24 30.99 -6.46
C GLY A 98 -8.56 31.04 -5.70
N LYS A 99 -9.57 31.72 -6.22
CA LYS A 99 -10.91 31.78 -5.65
C LYS A 99 -11.91 31.20 -6.62
N ALA A 100 -12.99 30.65 -6.07
CA ALA A 100 -14.12 30.25 -6.88
C ALA A 100 -14.76 31.47 -7.55
N ASP A 101 -14.94 31.44 -8.87
CA ASP A 101 -15.63 32.49 -9.64
C ASP A 101 -17.03 32.77 -9.07
N ASN A 102 -17.73 31.70 -8.68
CA ASN A 102 -19.01 31.77 -8.00
C ASN A 102 -19.05 30.83 -6.78
N PRO A 103 -18.66 31.32 -5.58
CA PRO A 103 -18.56 30.49 -4.38
C PRO A 103 -19.92 30.01 -3.85
N THR A 104 -21.02 30.58 -4.35
CA THR A 104 -22.39 30.24 -3.95
C THR A 104 -23.11 29.31 -4.92
N ALA A 105 -22.57 29.11 -6.12
CA ALA A 105 -23.15 28.24 -7.15
C ALA A 105 -22.11 27.22 -7.65
N PRO A 106 -21.83 26.16 -6.87
CA PRO A 106 -20.98 25.07 -7.32
C PRO A 106 -21.59 24.31 -8.51
N LEU A 107 -20.73 23.60 -9.23
CA LEU A 107 -21.15 22.56 -10.17
C LEU A 107 -21.98 21.46 -9.46
N PRO A 108 -22.74 20.63 -10.22
CA PRO A 108 -23.49 19.52 -9.66
C PRO A 108 -22.63 18.68 -8.71
N THR A 109 -23.17 18.44 -7.52
CA THR A 109 -22.48 17.66 -6.48
C THR A 109 -22.34 16.21 -6.96
N ILE A 110 -21.12 15.70 -6.89
CA ILE A 110 -20.79 14.33 -7.25
C ILE A 110 -20.41 13.52 -6.00
N PRO A 111 -20.55 12.19 -5.99
CA PRO A 111 -20.02 11.38 -4.90
C PRO A 111 -18.48 11.41 -4.90
N LEU A 112 -17.89 11.19 -3.72
CA LEU A 112 -16.43 11.24 -3.55
C LEU A 112 -15.64 10.32 -4.50
N ARG A 113 -16.20 9.15 -4.84
CA ARG A 113 -15.58 8.19 -5.78
C ARG A 113 -15.52 8.66 -7.24
N GLU A 114 -16.26 9.72 -7.58
CA GLU A 114 -16.31 10.28 -8.95
C GLU A 114 -15.42 11.52 -9.11
N VAL A 115 -14.76 11.96 -8.03
CA VAL A 115 -13.74 13.00 -8.11
C VAL A 115 -12.59 12.50 -8.97
N LYS A 116 -12.10 13.36 -9.85
CA LYS A 116 -10.97 13.05 -10.72
C LYS A 116 -9.67 13.34 -9.99
N GLY A 117 -9.08 12.34 -9.36
CA GLY A 117 -7.73 12.49 -8.80
C GLY A 117 -6.65 12.45 -9.87
N ILE A 118 -5.46 12.94 -9.52
CA ILE A 118 -4.19 12.71 -10.26
C ILE A 118 -4.05 11.23 -10.58
N TRP A 119 -4.45 10.38 -9.62
CA TRP A 119 -4.66 8.96 -9.82
C TRP A 119 -5.60 8.41 -8.77
N GLU A 120 -6.22 7.26 -9.05
CA GLU A 120 -7.02 6.49 -8.10
C GLU A 120 -6.59 5.02 -8.13
N ALA A 121 -6.09 4.54 -6.99
CA ALA A 121 -5.45 3.23 -6.86
C ALA A 121 -6.39 2.06 -7.18
N GLY A 122 -7.65 2.13 -6.77
CA GLY A 122 -8.63 1.08 -7.02
C GLY A 122 -8.94 0.90 -8.52
N LYS A 123 -9.08 1.99 -9.26
CA LYS A 123 -9.28 2.07 -10.71
C LYS A 123 -8.07 1.49 -11.44
N GLN A 124 -6.86 1.90 -11.08
CA GLN A 124 -5.64 1.34 -11.70
C GLN A 124 -5.48 -0.13 -11.37
N LEU A 125 -5.74 -0.53 -10.13
CA LEU A 125 -5.68 -1.93 -9.72
C LEU A 125 -6.76 -2.78 -10.41
N ALA A 126 -7.93 -2.21 -10.71
CA ALA A 126 -8.97 -2.88 -11.48
C ALA A 126 -8.53 -3.13 -12.94
N LYS A 127 -7.81 -2.17 -13.56
CA LYS A 127 -7.21 -2.33 -14.91
C LYS A 127 -6.08 -3.34 -14.96
N LEU A 128 -5.26 -3.41 -13.91
CA LEU A 128 -4.09 -4.29 -13.87
C LEU A 128 -4.53 -5.76 -13.95
N ASP A 129 -3.97 -6.50 -14.90
CA ASP A 129 -4.24 -7.92 -15.03
C ASP A 129 -3.80 -8.69 -13.77
N HIS A 130 -4.60 -9.67 -13.36
CA HIS A 130 -4.35 -10.42 -12.13
C HIS A 130 -3.04 -11.24 -12.19
N ALA A 131 -2.58 -11.65 -13.38
CA ALA A 131 -1.33 -12.38 -13.55
C ALA A 131 -0.12 -11.45 -13.40
N SER A 132 -0.24 -10.19 -13.85
CA SER A 132 0.80 -9.17 -13.74
C SER A 132 1.00 -8.61 -12.33
N ARG A 133 0.04 -8.81 -11.41
CA ARG A 133 0.17 -8.32 -10.02
C ARG A 133 1.35 -8.94 -9.28
N ARG A 134 2.20 -8.09 -8.72
CA ARG A 134 3.32 -8.53 -7.88
C ARG A 134 2.94 -8.53 -6.40
N ILE A 135 2.46 -9.68 -5.93
CA ILE A 135 2.10 -9.89 -4.53
C ILE A 135 3.13 -10.80 -3.89
N LEU A 136 3.72 -10.36 -2.79
CA LEU A 136 4.68 -11.10 -1.99
C LEU A 136 4.01 -11.59 -0.71
N THR A 137 4.48 -12.72 -0.21
CA THR A 137 4.21 -13.17 1.16
C THR A 137 5.47 -13.82 1.71
N TRP A 138 5.42 -14.29 2.95
CA TRP A 138 6.49 -15.10 3.49
C TRP A 138 5.92 -16.24 4.32
N VAL A 139 6.67 -17.33 4.40
CA VAL A 139 6.35 -18.48 5.24
C VAL A 139 7.56 -18.87 6.07
N ASP A 140 7.35 -19.00 7.37
CA ASP A 140 8.36 -19.49 8.32
C ASP A 140 8.53 -21.01 8.15
N ALA A 141 9.30 -21.45 7.15
CA ALA A 141 9.33 -22.86 6.78
C ALA A 141 10.06 -23.70 7.83
N ASN A 142 11.12 -23.14 8.43
CA ASN A 142 11.95 -23.77 9.44
C ASN A 142 11.37 -23.63 10.87
N ASN A 143 10.35 -22.78 11.05
CA ASN A 143 9.66 -22.50 12.30
C ASN A 143 10.56 -21.87 13.38
N ASP A 144 11.48 -21.00 13.00
CA ASP A 144 12.38 -20.29 13.91
C ASP A 144 11.92 -18.85 14.25
N GLY A 145 10.87 -18.36 13.56
CA GLY A 145 10.29 -17.03 13.76
C GLY A 145 11.16 -15.88 13.25
N VAL A 146 12.15 -16.15 12.41
CA VAL A 146 13.06 -15.18 11.78
C VAL A 146 12.80 -15.19 10.28
N VAL A 147 12.76 -14.01 9.68
CA VAL A 147 12.61 -13.91 8.22
C VAL A 147 13.96 -14.18 7.57
N ASP A 148 14.07 -15.32 6.88
CA ASP A 148 15.27 -15.64 6.12
C ASP A 148 15.23 -15.03 4.72
N SER A 149 15.99 -13.95 4.54
CA SER A 149 16.26 -13.35 3.23
C SER A 149 17.37 -14.12 2.51
N GLY A 150 17.16 -15.41 2.25
CA GLY A 150 18.04 -16.18 1.35
C GLY A 150 18.01 -15.55 -0.04
N LYS A 151 19.19 -15.32 -0.63
CA LYS A 151 19.34 -15.21 -2.08
C LYS A 151 19.69 -16.62 -2.56
N ASP A 152 19.03 -17.11 -3.59
CA ASP A 152 19.65 -18.20 -4.35
C ASP A 152 20.93 -17.70 -5.02
N THR A 153 21.73 -18.64 -5.51
CA THR A 153 23.00 -18.38 -6.23
C THR A 153 22.84 -17.59 -7.53
N LYS A 154 21.64 -17.13 -7.92
CA LYS A 154 21.37 -16.45 -9.21
C LYS A 154 20.82 -15.03 -9.11
N GLY A 155 20.53 -14.52 -7.91
CA GLY A 155 20.34 -13.08 -7.72
C GLY A 155 19.20 -12.43 -8.52
N GLN A 156 18.16 -13.18 -8.89
CA GLN A 156 16.95 -12.67 -9.54
C GLN A 156 15.69 -13.29 -8.91
N THR A 157 14.60 -12.51 -8.84
CA THR A 157 13.33 -12.88 -8.21
C THR A 157 12.26 -13.37 -9.21
N ASP A 158 12.60 -14.32 -10.06
CA ASP A 158 11.79 -14.78 -11.20
C ASP A 158 10.75 -15.87 -10.86
N GLY A 159 10.08 -15.79 -9.70
CA GLY A 159 8.92 -16.66 -9.44
C GLY A 159 9.22 -18.15 -9.25
N THR A 160 10.49 -18.54 -9.21
CA THR A 160 10.96 -19.92 -8.95
C THR A 160 11.29 -20.20 -7.48
N HIS A 161 11.05 -19.23 -6.58
CA HIS A 161 11.40 -19.36 -5.16
C HIS A 161 10.63 -20.48 -4.45
N THR A 162 11.40 -21.48 -4.01
CA THR A 162 10.96 -22.49 -3.04
C THR A 162 11.49 -22.10 -1.66
N ALA A 163 10.93 -22.66 -0.58
CA ALA A 163 11.40 -22.43 0.80
C ALA A 163 12.91 -22.73 1.00
N ALA A 164 13.54 -23.47 0.09
CA ALA A 164 14.98 -23.72 0.09
C ALA A 164 15.84 -22.51 -0.38
N SER A 165 15.22 -21.48 -0.99
CA SER A 165 15.88 -20.30 -1.57
C SER A 165 15.66 -19.00 -0.78
N GLY A 166 14.92 -19.07 0.34
CA GLY A 166 14.46 -17.94 1.14
C GLY A 166 12.99 -18.11 1.53
N GLU A 167 12.54 -17.40 2.56
CA GLU A 167 11.18 -17.56 3.11
C GLU A 167 10.16 -16.60 2.49
N VAL A 168 10.63 -15.53 1.86
CA VAL A 168 9.79 -14.60 1.10
C VAL A 168 9.53 -15.18 -0.28
N ILE A 169 8.26 -15.38 -0.61
CA ILE A 169 7.80 -16.06 -1.83
C ILE A 169 6.72 -15.24 -2.54
N PRO A 170 6.57 -15.40 -3.87
CA PRO A 170 5.45 -14.80 -4.59
C PRO A 170 4.12 -15.46 -4.20
N PHE A 171 3.07 -14.67 -4.00
CA PHE A 171 1.72 -15.18 -3.76
C PHE A 171 1.04 -15.48 -5.10
N THR A 172 1.37 -16.62 -5.70
CA THR A 172 0.84 -17.11 -6.99
C THR A 172 0.40 -18.56 -6.89
N THR A 173 -0.31 -19.05 -7.91
CA THR A 173 -0.75 -20.46 -7.96
C THR A 173 0.42 -21.44 -8.00
N ALA A 174 1.62 -21.02 -8.43
CA ALA A 174 2.83 -21.84 -8.34
C ALA A 174 3.20 -22.18 -6.88
N SER A 175 2.84 -21.33 -5.92
CA SER A 175 3.07 -21.53 -4.49
C SER A 175 1.88 -22.20 -3.77
N ALA A 176 0.84 -22.62 -4.50
CA ALA A 176 -0.41 -23.12 -3.92
C ALA A 176 -0.24 -24.39 -3.06
N ALA A 177 0.70 -25.27 -3.42
CA ALA A 177 0.99 -26.47 -2.65
C ALA A 177 1.58 -26.13 -1.27
N LEU A 178 2.55 -25.20 -1.23
CA LEU A 178 3.17 -24.72 0.00
C LEU A 178 2.17 -23.95 0.88
N LEU A 179 1.34 -23.11 0.26
CA LEU A 179 0.39 -22.25 0.97
C LEU A 179 -0.89 -22.96 1.44
N LYS A 180 -1.12 -24.21 1.03
CA LYS A 180 -2.40 -24.90 1.26
C LYS A 180 -2.83 -24.93 2.72
N GLU A 181 -1.94 -25.37 3.60
CA GLU A 181 -2.20 -25.43 5.03
C GLU A 181 -2.28 -24.04 5.65
N TYR A 182 -1.38 -23.12 5.26
CA TYR A 182 -1.39 -21.73 5.71
C TYR A 182 -2.69 -20.99 5.38
N LEU A 183 -3.32 -21.29 4.24
CA LEU A 183 -4.59 -20.69 3.81
C LEU A 183 -5.81 -21.39 4.41
N ARG A 184 -5.61 -22.50 5.15
CA ARG A 184 -6.68 -23.41 5.60
C ARG A 184 -7.57 -23.82 4.42
N ALA A 185 -6.94 -24.09 3.28
CA ALA A 185 -7.65 -24.45 2.07
C ALA A 185 -8.30 -25.83 2.21
N ASP A 186 -9.38 -26.04 1.49
CA ASP A 186 -10.02 -27.35 1.36
C ASP A 186 -9.12 -28.33 0.60
N ALA A 187 -9.45 -29.62 0.67
CA ALA A 187 -8.80 -30.64 -0.15
C ALA A 187 -9.06 -30.37 -1.64
N ASP A 188 -8.17 -30.84 -2.53
CA ASP A 188 -8.32 -30.63 -3.98
C ASP A 188 -9.45 -31.51 -4.57
N ALA A 189 -9.82 -32.58 -3.84
CA ALA A 189 -10.91 -33.47 -4.18
C ALA A 189 -12.02 -33.44 -3.09
N PRO A 190 -13.31 -33.47 -3.48
CA PRO A 190 -13.79 -33.38 -4.86
C PRO A 190 -13.51 -32.01 -5.49
N THR A 191 -13.44 -31.94 -6.82
CA THR A 191 -13.14 -30.70 -7.56
C THR A 191 -14.13 -29.57 -7.29
N THR A 192 -15.32 -29.92 -6.78
CA THR A 192 -16.39 -29.03 -6.32
C THR A 192 -16.08 -28.30 -5.02
N ASN A 193 -14.99 -28.63 -4.32
CA ASN A 193 -14.60 -27.92 -3.11
C ASN A 193 -14.35 -26.43 -3.44
N PRO A 194 -15.00 -25.50 -2.72
CA PRO A 194 -15.03 -24.08 -3.10
C PRO A 194 -13.82 -23.26 -2.68
N PHE A 195 -13.05 -23.71 -1.69
CA PHE A 195 -11.92 -22.96 -1.14
C PHE A 195 -10.60 -23.73 -1.25
N LYS A 196 -10.29 -24.25 -2.44
CA LYS A 196 -8.96 -24.81 -2.72
C LYS A 196 -7.91 -23.70 -2.68
N SER A 197 -6.64 -24.05 -2.46
CA SER A 197 -5.58 -23.05 -2.31
C SER A 197 -5.41 -22.22 -3.59
N THR A 198 -5.55 -22.85 -4.76
CA THR A 198 -5.57 -22.16 -6.06
C THR A 198 -6.70 -21.14 -6.16
N ASP A 199 -7.90 -21.49 -5.71
CA ASP A 199 -9.09 -20.65 -5.82
C ASP A 199 -8.99 -19.44 -4.89
N ILE A 200 -8.50 -19.65 -3.64
CA ILE A 200 -8.23 -18.55 -2.70
C ILE A 200 -7.16 -17.63 -3.28
N ILE A 201 -6.05 -18.17 -3.79
CA ILE A 201 -4.97 -17.36 -4.36
C ILE A 201 -5.46 -16.53 -5.55
N GLN A 202 -6.18 -17.15 -6.48
CA GLN A 202 -6.74 -16.46 -7.64
C GLN A 202 -7.77 -15.41 -7.24
N PHE A 203 -8.63 -15.72 -6.26
CA PHE A 203 -9.58 -14.76 -5.70
C PHE A 203 -8.86 -13.52 -5.16
N ILE A 204 -7.84 -13.69 -4.33
CA ILE A 204 -7.08 -12.57 -3.71
C ILE A 204 -6.34 -11.75 -4.77
N ARG A 205 -5.73 -12.42 -5.75
CA ARG A 205 -5.09 -11.77 -6.90
C ARG A 205 -6.08 -10.99 -7.76
N GLY A 206 -7.38 -11.29 -7.66
CA GLY A 206 -8.46 -10.60 -8.36
C GLY A 206 -8.76 -11.20 -9.73
N CYS A 207 -8.50 -12.50 -9.90
CA CYS A 207 -8.94 -13.22 -11.08
C CYS A 207 -10.45 -13.53 -10.99
N TYR A 208 -11.13 -13.51 -12.13
CA TYR A 208 -12.55 -13.81 -12.21
C TYR A 208 -12.91 -14.34 -13.60
N ASP A 209 -13.59 -15.49 -13.65
CA ASP A 209 -14.22 -16.01 -14.87
C ASP A 209 -15.68 -16.43 -14.60
N THR A 210 -16.57 -16.10 -15.54
CA THR A 210 -17.96 -16.56 -15.57
C THR A 210 -18.10 -17.96 -16.17
N SER A 211 -17.10 -18.43 -16.90
CA SER A 211 -17.16 -19.66 -17.70
C SER A 211 -16.53 -20.84 -16.95
N ALA A 212 -17.23 -21.96 -16.87
CA ALA A 212 -16.65 -23.20 -16.38
C ALA A 212 -15.53 -23.65 -17.33
N GLY A 213 -14.28 -23.65 -16.86
CA GLY A 213 -13.12 -24.15 -17.61
C GLY A 213 -12.12 -23.10 -18.13
N GLY A 214 -12.34 -21.81 -17.90
CA GLY A 214 -11.27 -20.82 -18.11
C GLY A 214 -10.26 -20.81 -16.96
N PRO A 215 -9.27 -19.90 -16.98
CA PRO A 215 -8.11 -19.97 -16.08
C PRO A 215 -8.46 -19.76 -14.60
N CYS A 216 -9.64 -19.20 -14.30
CA CYS A 216 -10.10 -18.90 -12.94
C CYS A 216 -11.62 -19.09 -12.76
N PRO A 217 -12.13 -20.34 -12.84
CA PRO A 217 -13.55 -20.61 -12.75
C PRO A 217 -14.05 -20.33 -11.33
N ARG A 218 -15.06 -19.48 -11.20
CA ARG A 218 -15.61 -19.10 -9.88
C ARG A 218 -16.54 -20.18 -9.33
N SER A 219 -16.32 -20.59 -8.08
CA SER A 219 -17.37 -21.19 -7.25
C SER A 219 -18.39 -20.12 -6.81
N ALA A 220 -19.68 -20.43 -6.85
CA ALA A 220 -20.74 -19.54 -6.35
C ALA A 220 -20.56 -19.14 -4.86
N GLN A 221 -19.78 -19.92 -4.10
CA GLN A 221 -19.47 -19.66 -2.70
C GLN A 221 -18.36 -18.61 -2.49
N LEU A 222 -17.67 -18.21 -3.56
CA LEU A 222 -16.74 -17.08 -3.55
C LEU A 222 -17.52 -15.77 -3.73
N ARG A 223 -17.12 -14.73 -2.98
CA ARG A 223 -17.72 -13.39 -3.03
C ARG A 223 -17.61 -12.76 -4.43
N ASP A 224 -18.64 -12.04 -4.88
CA ASP A 224 -18.51 -11.19 -6.08
C ASP A 224 -17.90 -9.84 -5.70
N ARG A 225 -16.95 -9.36 -6.50
CA ARG A 225 -16.24 -8.10 -6.30
C ARG A 225 -16.23 -7.22 -7.54
N ARG A 226 -17.06 -7.52 -8.55
CA ARG A 226 -17.06 -6.77 -9.80
C ARG A 226 -17.85 -5.49 -9.70
N LEU A 227 -17.27 -4.40 -10.19
CA LEU A 227 -17.89 -3.09 -10.30
C LEU A 227 -17.72 -2.54 -11.71
N THR A 228 -18.66 -1.71 -12.15
CA THR A 228 -18.52 -0.90 -13.34
C THR A 228 -17.53 0.23 -13.05
N VAL A 229 -16.35 0.15 -13.65
CA VAL A 229 -15.26 1.11 -13.47
C VAL A 229 -15.19 2.05 -14.68
N PRO A 230 -15.19 3.38 -14.49
CA PRO A 230 -15.09 4.34 -15.58
C PRO A 230 -13.85 4.11 -16.47
N GLY A 231 -14.06 4.03 -17.78
CA GLY A 231 -13.00 3.78 -18.77
C GLY A 231 -12.52 2.32 -18.85
N VAL A 232 -13.10 1.41 -18.08
CA VAL A 232 -12.75 -0.03 -18.08
C VAL A 232 -13.96 -0.91 -18.37
N GLY A 233 -15.13 -0.55 -17.84
CA GLY A 233 -16.32 -1.41 -17.86
C GLY A 233 -16.41 -2.28 -16.61
N LEU A 234 -17.09 -3.42 -16.71
CA LEU A 234 -17.26 -4.33 -15.58
C LEU A 234 -15.95 -5.06 -15.28
N ALA A 235 -15.32 -4.74 -14.15
CA ALA A 235 -14.03 -5.29 -13.74
C ALA A 235 -14.03 -5.67 -12.26
N VAL A 236 -13.12 -6.56 -11.86
CA VAL A 236 -12.94 -6.95 -10.45
C VAL A 236 -12.33 -5.78 -9.68
N TRP A 237 -13.05 -5.28 -8.68
CA TRP A 237 -12.52 -4.32 -7.72
C TRP A 237 -11.63 -5.05 -6.72
N LYS A 238 -10.31 -4.96 -6.96
CA LYS A 238 -9.33 -5.76 -6.23
C LYS A 238 -8.95 -5.15 -4.88
N PHE A 239 -9.02 -3.82 -4.75
CA PHE A 239 -8.57 -3.06 -3.58
C PHE A 239 -9.59 -3.08 -2.45
N GLY A 240 -9.20 -3.64 -1.31
CA GLY A 240 -9.99 -3.68 -0.09
C GLY A 240 -10.03 -2.34 0.64
N ASP A 241 -10.91 -2.23 1.62
CA ASP A 241 -11.15 -1.00 2.38
C ASP A 241 -9.96 -0.61 3.29
N PRO A 242 -9.40 0.60 3.15
CA PRO A 242 -8.47 1.19 4.11
C PRO A 242 -9.26 1.92 5.20
N VAL A 243 -9.64 1.22 6.28
CA VAL A 243 -10.49 1.82 7.34
C VAL A 243 -9.70 2.81 8.18
N HIS A 244 -8.54 2.41 8.70
CA HIS A 244 -7.71 3.27 9.55
C HIS A 244 -6.28 3.46 9.05
N SER A 245 -5.90 2.73 8.00
CA SER A 245 -4.61 2.91 7.36
C SER A 245 -4.62 4.14 6.44
N THR A 246 -4.28 5.29 7.02
CA THR A 246 -3.97 6.50 6.26
C THR A 246 -2.79 6.23 5.30
N PRO A 247 -2.87 6.64 4.03
CA PRO A 247 -1.79 6.45 3.08
C PRO A 247 -0.54 7.18 3.58
N THR A 248 0.61 6.52 3.51
CA THR A 248 1.90 7.11 3.90
C THR A 248 2.77 7.26 2.67
N ILE A 249 3.13 8.50 2.37
CA ILE A 249 3.86 8.84 1.15
C ILE A 249 5.34 8.95 1.47
N VAL A 250 6.15 8.28 0.65
CA VAL A 250 7.60 8.34 0.72
C VAL A 250 8.11 9.00 -0.55
N SER A 251 8.83 10.10 -0.37
CA SER A 251 9.49 10.88 -1.40
C SER A 251 10.92 11.16 -0.95
N GLN A 252 11.48 12.35 -1.20
CA GLN A 252 12.80 12.72 -0.69
C GLN A 252 12.97 12.46 0.83
N PRO A 253 14.17 12.07 1.30
CA PRO A 253 14.45 11.96 2.74
C PRO A 253 14.15 13.27 3.48
N ARG A 254 13.44 13.21 4.62
CA ARG A 254 12.90 14.41 5.33
C ARG A 254 13.51 14.67 6.70
N GLU A 255 14.17 13.67 7.30
CA GLU A 255 14.59 13.73 8.71
C GLU A 255 15.76 14.71 8.94
N SER A 256 16.49 15.08 7.87
CA SER A 256 17.55 16.10 7.89
C SER A 256 18.58 15.89 9.03
N TYR A 257 18.98 14.63 9.26
CA TYR A 257 19.92 14.28 10.34
C TYR A 257 21.29 14.96 10.18
N ASP A 258 21.64 15.35 8.96
CA ASP A 258 22.82 16.16 8.63
C ASP A 258 22.75 17.56 9.24
N PHE A 259 21.58 18.20 9.22
CA PHE A 259 21.38 19.52 9.80
C PHE A 259 21.14 19.46 11.32
N ILE A 260 20.32 18.52 11.79
CA ILE A 260 19.91 18.44 13.20
C ILE A 260 21.02 17.87 14.08
N TYR A 261 21.73 16.85 13.60
CA TYR A 261 22.73 16.11 14.40
C TYR A 261 24.15 16.20 13.83
N GLY A 262 24.34 16.90 12.71
CA GLY A 262 25.66 17.05 12.10
C GLY A 262 26.23 15.73 11.55
N ASP A 263 25.39 14.73 11.20
CA ASP A 263 25.89 13.46 10.62
C ASP A 263 26.15 13.65 9.11
N PRO A 264 27.42 13.76 8.66
CA PRO A 264 27.72 13.95 7.24
C PRO A 264 27.32 12.74 6.38
N GLY A 265 27.11 11.56 6.99
CA GLY A 265 26.65 10.36 6.29
C GLY A 265 25.22 10.48 5.78
N TYR A 266 24.36 11.27 6.43
CA TYR A 266 22.98 11.47 5.99
C TYR A 266 22.89 12.37 4.76
N LEU A 267 23.80 13.33 4.59
CA LEU A 267 23.83 14.19 3.41
C LEU A 267 24.04 13.37 2.12
N ASN A 268 24.86 12.32 2.18
CA ASN A 268 25.07 11.41 1.05
C ASN A 268 23.79 10.62 0.73
N PHE A 269 23.09 10.15 1.75
CA PHE A 269 21.78 9.50 1.61
C PHE A 269 20.74 10.44 0.99
N PHE A 270 20.65 11.67 1.48
CA PHE A 270 19.79 12.70 0.91
C PHE A 270 20.11 12.96 -0.56
N LYS A 271 21.39 13.15 -0.92
CA LYS A 271 21.81 13.38 -2.31
C LYS A 271 21.44 12.23 -3.25
N ARG A 272 21.53 10.97 -2.78
CA ARG A 272 21.18 9.77 -3.57
C ARG A 272 19.67 9.64 -3.80
N TRP A 273 18.86 9.99 -2.81
CA TRP A 273 17.43 9.68 -2.79
C TRP A 273 16.50 10.90 -2.85
N LYS A 274 17.02 12.12 -2.98
CA LYS A 274 16.22 13.35 -3.09
C LYS A 274 15.22 13.35 -4.26
N ASN A 275 15.54 12.66 -5.35
CA ASN A 275 14.74 12.61 -6.57
C ASN A 275 14.07 11.24 -6.78
N ARG A 276 13.92 10.44 -5.72
CA ARG A 276 13.32 9.12 -5.84
C ARG A 276 11.83 9.22 -6.14
N ARG A 277 11.30 8.20 -6.82
CA ARG A 277 9.86 8.06 -7.07
C ARG A 277 9.07 8.21 -5.78
N HIS A 278 7.97 8.93 -5.86
CA HIS A 278 6.99 8.99 -4.79
C HIS A 278 6.21 7.68 -4.74
N VAL A 279 6.11 7.06 -3.57
CA VAL A 279 5.34 5.83 -3.39
C VAL A 279 4.35 6.01 -2.25
N ALA A 280 3.09 5.65 -2.52
CA ALA A 280 2.02 5.66 -1.53
C ALA A 280 1.83 4.27 -0.93
N TYR A 281 2.13 4.13 0.36
CA TYR A 281 1.94 2.87 1.09
C TYR A 281 0.63 2.87 1.86
N VAL A 282 -0.21 1.86 1.62
CA VAL A 282 -1.55 1.76 2.20
C VAL A 282 -1.83 0.33 2.64
N GLY A 283 -2.09 0.13 3.93
CA GLY A 283 -2.69 -1.10 4.43
C GLY A 283 -4.17 -1.16 4.08
N ALA A 284 -4.64 -2.32 3.66
CA ALA A 284 -6.05 -2.56 3.37
C ALA A 284 -6.56 -3.85 4.03
N ASN A 285 -7.88 -3.88 4.25
CA ASN A 285 -8.58 -5.04 4.81
C ASN A 285 -8.85 -6.16 3.76
N ASP A 286 -8.13 -6.14 2.64
CA ASP A 286 -7.99 -7.29 1.74
C ASP A 286 -6.82 -8.21 2.13
N GLY A 287 -6.13 -7.92 3.23
CA GLY A 287 -5.01 -8.71 3.73
C GLY A 287 -3.64 -8.13 3.45
N MET A 288 -3.55 -7.00 2.73
CA MET A 288 -2.32 -6.54 2.11
C MET A 288 -1.87 -5.16 2.58
N LEU A 289 -0.56 -4.96 2.59
CA LEU A 289 0.05 -3.64 2.42
C LEU A 289 0.32 -3.44 0.93
N HIS A 290 -0.24 -2.38 0.35
CA HIS A 290 -0.02 -2.00 -1.04
C HIS A 290 1.00 -0.87 -1.15
N ALA A 291 1.77 -0.88 -2.24
CA ALA A 291 2.63 0.20 -2.68
C ALA A 291 2.14 0.70 -4.04
N PHE A 292 1.61 1.92 -4.09
CA PHE A 292 1.13 2.54 -5.33
C PHE A 292 2.12 3.58 -5.85
N ASN A 293 2.31 3.60 -7.17
CA ASN A 293 3.16 4.53 -7.88
C ASN A 293 2.59 5.95 -7.78
N GLY A 294 3.27 6.84 -7.05
CA GLY A 294 2.92 8.25 -6.96
C GLY A 294 3.62 9.13 -8.01
N GLY A 295 4.51 8.57 -8.84
CA GLY A 295 5.26 9.31 -9.88
C GLY A 295 6.44 10.12 -9.35
N PHE A 296 6.92 11.06 -10.16
CA PHE A 296 7.94 12.02 -9.79
C PHE A 296 7.35 13.42 -9.86
N TYR A 297 7.35 14.13 -8.73
CA TYR A 297 6.81 15.48 -8.68
C TYR A 297 7.82 16.48 -9.25
N ASN A 298 7.38 17.25 -10.24
CA ASN A 298 8.10 18.36 -10.83
C ASN A 298 7.41 19.66 -10.41
N ARG A 299 8.22 20.58 -9.89
CA ARG A 299 7.71 21.86 -9.37
C ARG A 299 7.65 22.89 -10.50
N GLY A 300 6.53 23.61 -10.54
CA GLY A 300 6.33 24.73 -11.45
C GLY A 300 5.91 24.27 -12.85
N ASP A 301 6.19 25.14 -13.81
CA ASP A 301 5.73 25.04 -15.20
C ASP A 301 6.42 23.88 -15.94
N ASP A 302 5.66 23.15 -16.75
CA ASP A 302 6.24 22.15 -17.65
C ASP A 302 6.70 22.83 -18.93
N THR A 303 8.02 22.93 -19.10
CA THR A 303 8.61 23.54 -20.30
C THR A 303 8.23 22.88 -21.63
N ALA A 304 7.63 21.68 -21.59
CA ALA A 304 7.13 20.98 -22.77
C ALA A 304 5.73 21.45 -23.22
N THR A 305 4.97 22.14 -22.36
CA THR A 305 3.65 22.71 -22.69
C THR A 305 3.78 24.18 -23.05
N SER A 306 3.22 24.57 -24.19
CA SER A 306 3.22 25.96 -24.66
C SER A 306 1.84 26.57 -24.51
N GLY A 307 1.74 27.71 -23.83
CA GLY A 307 0.50 28.51 -23.75
C GLY A 307 -0.40 28.22 -22.54
N VAL A 308 0.02 27.30 -21.67
CA VAL A 308 -0.58 27.04 -20.35
C VAL A 308 0.52 27.21 -19.31
N VAL A 309 0.17 27.70 -18.12
CA VAL A 309 1.12 27.83 -17.00
C VAL A 309 0.74 26.83 -15.93
N GLU A 310 1.58 25.83 -15.74
CA GLU A 310 1.38 24.83 -14.70
C GLU A 310 2.02 25.24 -13.37
N HIS A 311 1.38 24.84 -12.28
CA HIS A 311 1.84 25.08 -10.90
C HIS A 311 2.51 23.85 -10.27
N GLY A 312 2.59 22.76 -11.02
CA GLY A 312 3.24 21.50 -10.66
C GLY A 312 2.69 20.37 -11.52
N TRP A 313 3.48 19.33 -11.71
CA TRP A 313 3.08 18.19 -12.52
C TRP A 313 3.77 16.90 -12.07
N PHE A 314 3.15 15.76 -12.33
CA PHE A 314 3.77 14.46 -12.12
C PHE A 314 4.26 13.87 -13.43
N SER A 315 5.54 13.52 -13.48
CA SER A 315 6.05 12.63 -14.51
C SER A 315 5.97 11.18 -14.05
N ASN A 316 5.97 10.27 -15.01
CA ASN A 316 6.09 8.85 -14.74
C ASN A 316 7.15 8.20 -15.62
N THR A 317 7.80 7.18 -15.09
CA THR A 317 8.69 6.30 -15.84
C THR A 317 8.49 4.90 -15.26
N PRO A 318 8.28 3.85 -16.07
CA PRO A 318 8.16 2.50 -15.53
C PRO A 318 9.46 2.04 -14.85
N THR A 319 9.35 1.08 -13.93
CA THR A 319 10.52 0.37 -13.41
C THR A 319 11.13 -0.51 -14.51
N SER A 320 12.38 -0.96 -14.32
CA SER A 320 13.09 -1.78 -15.32
C SER A 320 12.41 -3.12 -15.62
N ASP A 321 11.60 -3.63 -14.70
CA ASP A 321 10.79 -4.85 -14.83
C ASP A 321 9.34 -4.56 -15.30
N GLY A 322 9.05 -3.32 -15.72
CA GLY A 322 7.81 -2.96 -16.38
C GLY A 322 6.63 -2.64 -15.44
N ARG A 323 6.87 -2.50 -14.14
CA ARG A 323 5.86 -2.05 -13.16
C ARG A 323 5.72 -0.53 -13.16
N GLY A 324 4.60 -0.03 -12.64
CA GLY A 324 4.37 1.41 -12.52
C GLY A 324 4.29 2.12 -13.87
N GLN A 325 3.60 1.52 -14.85
CA GLN A 325 3.47 2.09 -16.20
C GLN A 325 2.69 3.39 -16.18
N GLU A 326 1.70 3.48 -15.28
CA GLU A 326 0.89 4.65 -15.04
C GLU A 326 0.99 5.12 -13.58
N LEU A 327 0.56 6.35 -13.31
CA LEU A 327 0.37 6.82 -11.94
C LEU A 327 -0.78 6.07 -11.28
N GLY A 328 -0.60 5.73 -10.00
CA GLY A 328 -1.53 4.93 -9.20
C GLY A 328 -1.40 3.42 -9.40
N ASP A 329 -0.57 2.94 -10.33
CA ASP A 329 -0.31 1.50 -10.51
C ASP A 329 0.27 0.86 -9.24
N GLU A 330 -0.16 -0.35 -8.92
CA GLU A 330 0.42 -1.16 -7.85
C GLU A 330 1.82 -1.63 -8.24
N LEU A 331 2.84 -1.13 -7.52
CA LEU A 331 4.23 -1.57 -7.67
C LEU A 331 4.45 -2.94 -7.01
N TRP A 332 3.81 -3.18 -5.87
CA TRP A 332 3.77 -4.47 -5.20
C TRP A 332 2.73 -4.46 -4.07
N GLY A 333 2.33 -5.66 -3.65
CA GLY A 333 1.58 -5.91 -2.42
C GLY A 333 2.31 -6.89 -1.52
N LEU A 334 2.18 -6.75 -0.19
CA LEU A 334 2.69 -7.71 0.79
C LEU A 334 1.52 -8.27 1.61
N ILE A 335 1.38 -9.59 1.62
CA ILE A 335 0.52 -10.33 2.54
C ILE A 335 1.38 -10.82 3.71
N PRO A 336 1.16 -10.31 4.93
CA PRO A 336 1.86 -10.80 6.11
C PRO A 336 1.52 -12.27 6.40
N TYR A 337 2.53 -13.07 6.76
CA TYR A 337 2.40 -14.48 7.16
C TYR A 337 1.23 -14.74 8.11
N GLN A 338 1.04 -13.87 9.09
CA GLN A 338 0.05 -14.03 10.15
C GLN A 338 -1.40 -13.89 9.67
N LEU A 339 -1.60 -13.30 8.50
CA LEU A 339 -2.92 -13.09 7.92
C LEU A 339 -3.28 -14.16 6.88
N LEU A 340 -2.34 -15.02 6.48
CA LEU A 340 -2.59 -16.11 5.52
C LEU A 340 -3.81 -16.97 5.88
N PRO A 341 -4.01 -17.44 7.13
CA PRO A 341 -5.14 -18.31 7.44
C PRO A 341 -6.47 -17.57 7.61
N HIS A 342 -6.44 -16.23 7.55
CA HIS A 342 -7.62 -15.37 7.57
C HIS A 342 -8.15 -15.14 6.15
N LEU A 343 -7.33 -15.24 5.09
CA LEU A 343 -7.72 -14.93 3.71
C LEU A 343 -8.88 -15.78 3.18
N ARG A 344 -9.07 -17.00 3.71
CA ARG A 344 -10.24 -17.82 3.41
C ARG A 344 -11.55 -17.09 3.73
N TRP A 345 -11.62 -16.34 4.84
CA TRP A 345 -12.81 -15.58 5.21
C TRP A 345 -13.13 -14.48 4.21
N LEU A 346 -12.11 -13.75 3.75
CA LEU A 346 -12.28 -12.69 2.75
C LEU A 346 -12.89 -13.19 1.43
N ALA A 347 -12.60 -14.45 1.08
CA ALA A 347 -13.11 -15.10 -0.11
C ALA A 347 -14.57 -15.56 0.00
N GLN A 348 -15.09 -15.75 1.21
CA GLN A 348 -16.44 -16.29 1.43
C GLN A 348 -17.54 -15.31 0.99
N ALA A 349 -18.58 -15.82 0.35
CA ALA A 349 -19.73 -15.02 -0.10
C ALA A 349 -20.50 -14.35 1.06
N ASP A 350 -20.52 -14.98 2.24
CA ASP A 350 -21.13 -14.48 3.47
C ASP A 350 -20.15 -13.70 4.36
N TYR A 351 -19.01 -13.26 3.81
CA TYR A 351 -17.99 -12.49 4.53
C TYR A 351 -18.60 -11.34 5.34
N THR A 352 -18.38 -11.43 6.66
CA THR A 352 -18.58 -10.34 7.61
C THR A 352 -17.22 -9.67 7.84
N HIS A 353 -17.20 -8.34 7.91
CA HIS A 353 -15.97 -7.57 7.90
C HIS A 353 -14.99 -7.98 9.02
N VAL A 354 -13.72 -8.11 8.66
CA VAL A 354 -12.61 -8.44 9.54
C VAL A 354 -11.45 -7.51 9.21
N TYR A 355 -10.82 -6.96 10.24
CA TYR A 355 -9.61 -6.15 10.08
C TYR A 355 -8.41 -7.02 9.70
N TYR A 356 -7.61 -6.56 8.73
CA TYR A 356 -6.35 -7.19 8.33
C TYR A 356 -5.18 -6.23 8.57
N VAL A 357 -4.62 -5.63 7.52
CA VAL A 357 -3.54 -4.64 7.62
C VAL A 357 -4.17 -3.26 7.77
N ASP A 358 -4.48 -2.89 9.00
CA ASP A 358 -5.27 -1.68 9.29
C ASP A 358 -4.44 -0.56 9.97
N LEU A 359 -3.20 -0.82 10.36
CA LEU A 359 -2.35 0.20 10.95
C LEU A 359 -1.80 1.14 9.86
N LYS A 360 -1.90 2.45 10.08
CA LYS A 360 -1.16 3.44 9.29
C LYS A 360 0.33 3.07 9.25
N PRO A 361 0.92 2.82 8.07
CA PRO A 361 2.34 2.53 7.97
C PRO A 361 3.18 3.66 8.57
N LYS A 362 4.23 3.32 9.30
CA LYS A 362 5.20 4.28 9.81
C LYS A 362 6.49 4.17 9.03
N VAL A 363 6.92 5.27 8.43
CA VAL A 363 8.20 5.35 7.69
C VAL A 363 9.20 6.18 8.48
N THR A 364 10.47 5.79 8.46
CA THR A 364 11.57 6.61 8.98
C THR A 364 12.89 6.18 8.36
N ASP A 365 13.86 7.11 8.35
CA ASP A 365 15.23 6.81 7.91
C ASP A 365 16.05 6.29 9.09
N VAL A 366 16.82 5.23 8.86
CA VAL A 366 17.62 4.54 9.86
C VAL A 366 19.01 4.20 9.34
N ARG A 367 19.98 4.13 10.25
CA ARG A 367 21.35 3.73 9.94
C ARG A 367 21.65 2.34 10.49
N ILE A 368 21.14 1.30 9.82
CA ILE A 368 21.26 -0.11 10.24
C ILE A 368 21.83 -1.02 9.15
N PHE A 369 22.03 -0.49 7.94
CA PHE A 369 22.39 -1.28 6.78
C PHE A 369 23.90 -1.33 6.60
N THR A 370 24.37 -2.43 6.00
CA THR A 370 25.75 -2.50 5.49
C THR A 370 25.75 -1.84 4.11
N PRO A 371 26.58 -0.80 3.87
CA PRO A 371 26.67 -0.17 2.56
C PRO A 371 27.05 -1.17 1.47
N GLU A 372 26.42 -1.09 0.30
CA GLU A 372 26.81 -1.89 -0.86
C GLU A 372 28.22 -1.50 -1.35
N PRO A 373 28.96 -2.40 -2.03
CA PRO A 373 30.26 -2.05 -2.62
C PRO A 373 30.22 -0.83 -3.56
N ALA A 374 29.10 -0.62 -4.24
CA ALA A 374 28.86 0.53 -5.11
C ALA A 374 28.87 1.87 -4.35
N CYS A 375 28.67 1.87 -3.03
CA CYS A 375 28.70 3.06 -2.18
C CYS A 375 30.09 3.67 -1.96
N SER A 376 31.13 3.13 -2.60
CA SER A 376 32.37 3.87 -2.84
C SER A 376 32.11 5.21 -3.54
N ASN A 377 31.08 5.27 -4.40
CA ASN A 377 30.44 6.50 -4.84
C ASN A 377 29.02 6.59 -4.22
N PRO A 378 28.77 7.48 -3.25
CA PRO A 378 27.51 7.52 -2.51
C PRO A 378 26.28 7.89 -3.35
N VAL A 379 26.47 8.44 -4.56
CA VAL A 379 25.37 8.80 -5.48
C VAL A 379 25.23 7.84 -6.66
N ALA A 380 26.01 6.76 -6.70
CA ALA A 380 25.89 5.75 -7.76
C ALA A 380 24.54 5.03 -7.69
N ALA A 381 24.00 4.64 -8.85
CA ALA A 381 22.72 3.94 -8.95
C ALA A 381 22.68 2.68 -8.08
N GLY A 382 23.75 1.88 -8.08
CA GLY A 382 23.85 0.66 -7.26
C GLY A 382 24.15 0.88 -5.77
N CYS A 383 24.38 2.13 -5.32
CA CYS A 383 24.50 2.43 -3.90
C CYS A 383 23.10 2.70 -3.33
N ILE A 384 22.55 1.70 -2.62
CA ILE A 384 21.22 1.80 -2.04
C ILE A 384 21.30 2.41 -0.64
N HIS A 385 22.29 1.97 0.14
CA HIS A 385 22.48 2.33 1.54
C HIS A 385 23.78 3.11 1.80
N PRO A 386 23.95 4.33 1.25
CA PRO A 386 25.15 5.14 1.48
C PRO A 386 25.38 5.36 2.97
N ASN A 387 26.60 5.04 3.43
CA ASN A 387 27.00 5.13 4.84
C ASN A 387 26.12 4.31 5.82
N GLY A 388 25.33 3.37 5.31
CA GLY A 388 24.45 2.46 6.04
C GLY A 388 23.05 3.03 6.31
N TRP A 389 22.73 4.19 5.74
CA TRP A 389 21.41 4.81 5.82
C TRP A 389 20.43 4.18 4.84
N GLY A 390 19.20 3.96 5.28
CA GLY A 390 18.08 3.49 4.47
C GLY A 390 16.75 3.96 5.03
N THR A 391 15.70 3.87 4.22
CA THR A 391 14.32 4.16 4.63
C THR A 391 13.60 2.84 4.93
N ILE A 392 13.08 2.70 6.14
CA ILE A 392 12.27 1.54 6.52
C ILE A 392 10.80 1.93 6.68
N LEU A 393 9.92 0.99 6.35
CA LEU A 393 8.49 1.05 6.63
C LEU A 393 8.15 0.00 7.67
N ILE A 394 7.34 0.38 8.66
CA ILE A 394 6.81 -0.52 9.67
C ILE A 394 5.30 -0.51 9.59
N GLY A 395 4.73 -1.68 9.30
CA GLY A 395 3.30 -1.93 9.24
C GLY A 395 2.83 -2.78 10.41
N GLY A 396 1.52 -2.89 10.55
CA GLY A 396 0.89 -3.67 11.61
C GLY A 396 -0.59 -3.84 11.35
N PHE A 397 -1.25 -4.64 12.19
CA PHE A 397 -2.64 -5.05 11.93
C PHE A 397 -3.65 -4.25 12.75
N ARG A 398 -3.21 -3.48 13.75
CA ARG A 398 -4.10 -2.76 14.68
C ARG A 398 -5.07 -3.70 15.40
N MET A 399 -6.32 -3.79 14.93
CA MET A 399 -7.34 -4.72 15.42
C MET A 399 -7.39 -6.04 14.62
N GLY A 400 -6.61 -6.16 13.56
CA GLY A 400 -6.47 -7.36 12.76
C GLY A 400 -5.54 -8.42 13.36
N GLY A 401 -5.75 -9.65 12.90
CA GLY A 401 -5.11 -10.85 13.42
C GLY A 401 -5.72 -11.36 14.73
N SER A 402 -5.29 -12.54 15.16
CA SER A 402 -5.77 -13.12 16.43
C SER A 402 -4.95 -12.64 17.63
N CYS A 403 -5.46 -12.83 18.85
CA CYS A 403 -4.73 -12.46 20.06
C CYS A 403 -4.92 -13.46 21.19
N GLY A 404 -3.80 -13.87 21.80
CA GLY A 404 -3.77 -14.82 22.92
C GLY A 404 -4.15 -14.23 24.27
N ALA A 405 -3.99 -12.92 24.44
CA ALA A 405 -4.22 -12.20 25.69
C ALA A 405 -5.38 -11.18 25.63
N CYS A 406 -6.22 -11.23 24.59
CA CYS A 406 -7.38 -10.36 24.54
C CYS A 406 -8.48 -10.84 25.50
N GLY A 407 -9.12 -9.88 26.18
CA GLY A 407 -10.35 -10.12 26.92
C GLY A 407 -11.57 -10.40 26.01
N ALA A 408 -12.75 -10.45 26.61
CA ALA A 408 -14.01 -10.66 25.89
C ALA A 408 -14.16 -9.66 24.71
N GLY A 409 -14.42 -10.20 23.51
CA GLY A 409 -14.53 -9.43 22.26
C GLY A 409 -13.27 -9.41 21.37
N GLY A 410 -12.15 -10.04 21.79
CA GLY A 410 -10.99 -10.32 20.92
C GLY A 410 -11.19 -11.51 19.99
N ALA A 411 -10.55 -11.47 18.81
CA ALA A 411 -10.51 -12.61 17.91
C ALA A 411 -9.72 -13.75 18.58
N ALA A 412 -10.37 -14.92 18.72
CA ALA A 412 -9.78 -16.10 19.33
C ALA A 412 -8.48 -16.51 18.61
N PRO A 413 -7.49 -17.07 19.33
CA PRO A 413 -6.22 -17.49 18.75
C PRO A 413 -6.41 -18.38 17.52
N MET A 414 -5.86 -17.97 16.38
CA MET A 414 -5.93 -18.73 15.14
C MET A 414 -4.81 -19.77 15.14
N THR A 415 -5.16 -21.04 15.39
CA THR A 415 -4.21 -22.16 15.36
C THR A 415 -4.47 -23.03 14.13
N VAL A 416 -3.40 -23.35 13.40
CA VAL A 416 -3.44 -24.18 12.19
C VAL A 416 -2.35 -25.24 12.30
N SER A 417 -2.67 -26.48 11.94
CA SER A 417 -1.69 -27.55 11.82
C SER A 417 -0.99 -27.44 10.46
N ILE A 418 0.33 -27.24 10.49
CA ILE A 418 1.18 -27.13 9.30
C ILE A 418 2.28 -28.16 9.40
N GLY A 419 2.36 -29.07 8.44
CA GLY A 419 3.29 -30.21 8.47
C GLY A 419 3.13 -31.07 9.73
N GLY A 420 1.91 -31.17 10.28
CA GLY A 420 1.62 -31.88 11.53
C GLY A 420 1.98 -31.12 12.82
N THR A 421 2.50 -29.89 12.72
CA THR A 421 2.80 -29.04 13.86
C THR A 421 1.78 -27.93 14.00
N ASN A 422 1.18 -27.80 15.18
CA ASN A 422 0.25 -26.70 15.46
C ASN A 422 1.01 -25.38 15.59
N ARG A 423 0.61 -24.40 14.80
CA ARG A 423 1.14 -23.03 14.83
C ARG A 423 0.02 -22.04 15.11
N THR A 424 0.27 -21.06 15.97
CA THR A 424 -0.71 -20.04 16.32
C THR A 424 -0.30 -18.67 15.80
N PHE A 425 -1.20 -18.02 15.06
CA PHE A 425 -0.96 -16.79 14.32
C PHE A 425 -1.55 -15.58 15.03
N TYR A 426 -0.72 -14.79 15.69
CA TYR A 426 -1.14 -13.60 16.42
C TYR A 426 -1.01 -12.31 15.60
N THR A 427 -1.56 -11.21 16.13
CA THR A 427 -1.27 -9.87 15.65
C THR A 427 0.23 -9.59 15.65
N ALA A 428 0.73 -8.92 14.61
CA ALA A 428 2.16 -8.77 14.37
C ALA A 428 2.51 -7.39 13.81
N TYR A 429 3.73 -6.95 14.10
CA TYR A 429 4.36 -5.87 13.36
C TYR A 429 5.30 -6.47 12.32
N PHE A 430 5.50 -5.77 11.22
CA PHE A 430 6.49 -6.16 10.22
C PHE A 430 7.23 -4.92 9.72
N ALA A 431 8.49 -5.10 9.36
CA ALA A 431 9.32 -4.03 8.80
C ALA A 431 9.87 -4.39 7.43
N LEU A 432 9.80 -3.45 6.52
CA LEU A 432 10.32 -3.52 5.17
C LEU A 432 11.42 -2.48 5.00
N ASP A 433 12.48 -2.83 4.30
CA ASP A 433 13.36 -1.87 3.64
C ASP A 433 12.72 -1.47 2.31
N ILE A 434 12.44 -0.17 2.20
CA ILE A 434 11.79 0.48 1.05
C ILE A 434 12.67 1.62 0.52
N THR A 435 13.99 1.51 0.73
CA THR A 435 14.94 2.56 0.37
C THR A 435 14.91 2.83 -1.13
N ASP A 436 14.91 1.76 -1.93
CA ASP A 436 14.75 1.79 -3.37
C ASP A 436 13.28 1.55 -3.78
N PRO A 437 12.56 2.58 -4.27
CA PRO A 437 11.16 2.45 -4.66
C PRO A 437 10.97 1.67 -5.98
N ASP A 438 12.01 1.54 -6.81
CA ASP A 438 11.93 0.85 -8.10
C ASP A 438 12.22 -0.65 -7.97
N ALA A 439 12.78 -1.08 -6.84
CA ALA A 439 13.01 -2.48 -6.51
C ALA A 439 11.85 -3.08 -5.68
N GLU A 440 11.88 -4.40 -5.51
CA GLU A 440 11.02 -5.09 -4.55
C GLU A 440 11.43 -4.77 -3.11
N PRO A 441 10.47 -4.69 -2.17
CA PRO A 441 10.80 -4.41 -0.78
C PRO A 441 11.50 -5.62 -0.16
N LYS A 442 12.45 -5.35 0.73
CA LYS A 442 13.06 -6.43 1.52
C LYS A 442 12.39 -6.51 2.88
N LEU A 443 11.72 -7.62 3.16
CA LEU A 443 11.20 -7.91 4.50
C LEU A 443 12.37 -8.10 5.47
N LEU A 444 12.47 -7.23 6.47
CA LEU A 444 13.56 -7.25 7.46
C LEU A 444 13.22 -8.15 8.64
N TRP A 445 11.97 -8.10 9.10
CA TRP A 445 11.46 -8.94 10.17
C TRP A 445 9.94 -8.87 10.23
N SER A 446 9.34 -9.89 10.84
CA SER A 446 7.97 -9.90 11.30
C SER A 446 7.97 -10.42 12.75
N ASP A 447 7.43 -9.66 13.69
CA ASP A 447 7.43 -10.01 15.12
C ASP A 447 5.98 -10.18 15.58
N MET A 448 5.64 -11.43 15.93
CA MET A 448 4.37 -11.80 16.54
C MET A 448 4.64 -12.28 17.97
N ARG A 449 3.83 -11.85 18.95
CA ARG A 449 3.97 -12.31 20.34
C ARG A 449 2.62 -12.58 20.96
N ALA A 450 2.52 -13.67 21.72
CA ALA A 450 1.31 -14.01 22.48
C ALA A 450 0.89 -12.91 23.49
N ARG A 451 1.86 -12.12 23.98
CA ARG A 451 1.64 -10.98 24.87
C ARG A 451 1.40 -9.65 24.16
N LEU A 452 1.54 -9.59 22.83
CA LEU A 452 1.10 -8.41 22.10
C LEU A 452 -0.43 -8.35 22.19
N GLY A 453 -0.93 -7.33 22.89
CA GLY A 453 -2.34 -6.95 22.79
C GLY A 453 -2.63 -6.32 21.42
N ARG A 454 -3.88 -5.87 21.21
CA ARG A 454 -4.22 -5.09 20.01
C ARG A 454 -3.28 -3.89 19.89
N GLN A 455 -2.81 -3.63 18.68
CA GLN A 455 -1.84 -2.57 18.45
C GLN A 455 -2.52 -1.20 18.49
N GLY A 456 -1.96 -0.27 19.26
CA GLY A 456 -2.42 1.11 19.34
C GLY A 456 -1.94 1.97 18.16
N ASN A 457 -2.47 3.19 18.05
CA ASN A 457 -2.20 4.11 16.93
C ASN A 457 -0.79 4.73 16.92
N SER A 458 0.07 4.45 17.91
CA SER A 458 1.37 5.10 18.04
C SER A 458 2.48 4.08 18.22
N MET A 459 3.46 4.12 17.32
CA MET A 459 4.71 3.39 17.46
C MET A 459 5.85 4.40 17.60
N ARG A 460 6.72 4.22 18.60
CA ARG A 460 7.93 5.03 18.78
C ARG A 460 9.16 4.21 18.42
N LEU A 461 10.00 4.77 17.56
CA LEU A 461 11.34 4.26 17.26
C LEU A 461 12.32 5.11 18.06
N ILE A 462 13.26 4.46 18.71
CA ILE A 462 14.31 5.13 19.49
C ILE A 462 15.64 4.74 18.87
N SER A 463 16.33 5.71 18.28
CA SER A 463 17.72 5.53 17.88
C SER A 463 18.60 5.62 19.13
N ARG A 464 19.46 4.62 19.35
CA ARG A 464 20.52 4.64 20.35
C ARG A 464 21.85 4.72 19.61
N SER A 465 22.40 5.93 19.48
CA SER A 465 23.77 6.10 19.04
C SER A 465 24.71 5.69 20.18
N ALA A 466 25.63 4.76 19.93
CA ALA A 466 26.69 4.44 20.88
C ALA A 466 27.62 5.67 21.04
N PRO A 467 28.11 5.99 22.25
CA PRO A 467 29.05 7.09 22.43
C PRO A 467 30.35 6.78 21.69
N ARG A 468 30.91 7.78 20.99
CA ARG A 468 32.23 7.68 20.34
C ARG A 468 33.30 7.28 21.37
N ARG A 469 33.77 6.03 21.31
CA ARG A 469 35.09 5.63 21.83
C ARG A 469 35.80 4.72 20.84
N ALA A 470 37.12 4.91 20.80
CA ALA A 470 38.07 4.45 19.79
C ALA A 470 38.08 2.93 19.57
N GLN A 471 38.36 2.57 18.31
CA GLN A 471 38.89 1.28 17.81
C GLN A 471 38.53 0.02 18.61
N GLY A 472 37.58 -0.74 18.07
CA GLY A 472 37.30 -2.11 18.47
C GLY A 472 35.96 -2.54 17.89
N SER A 473 35.95 -3.60 17.09
CA SER A 473 34.79 -4.21 16.43
C SER A 473 33.58 -4.40 17.36
N VAL A 474 32.41 -3.85 17.02
CA VAL A 474 31.14 -4.10 17.73
C VAL A 474 29.96 -4.17 16.75
N HIS A 475 29.22 -5.28 16.80
CA HIS A 475 27.93 -5.50 16.12
C HIS A 475 26.85 -4.48 16.59
N PRO A 476 26.00 -3.95 15.70
CA PRO A 476 24.90 -3.09 16.13
C PRO A 476 23.77 -3.92 16.77
N MET A 477 23.65 -3.86 18.10
CA MET A 477 22.46 -4.31 18.81
C MET A 477 21.34 -3.25 18.72
N CYS A 478 20.30 -3.55 17.94
CA CYS A 478 19.03 -2.84 17.99
C CYS A 478 18.24 -3.33 19.22
N SER A 479 18.25 -2.55 20.31
CA SER A 479 17.53 -2.89 21.55
C SER A 479 16.01 -2.73 21.35
N ARG A 480 15.30 -3.84 21.14
CA ARG A 480 13.83 -3.92 21.13
C ARG A 480 13.28 -3.63 22.54
N ARG A 481 12.81 -2.40 22.79
CA ARG A 481 11.90 -2.10 23.90
C ARG A 481 10.64 -1.43 23.36
N PHE A 482 9.59 -2.23 23.20
CA PHE A 482 8.22 -1.75 23.07
C PHE A 482 7.66 -1.62 24.50
N ARG A 483 7.21 -0.42 24.87
CA ARG A 483 6.41 -0.18 26.07
C ARG A 483 4.99 0.06 25.67
#